data_AF-A0A1Y1UCB0-F1
#
_entry.id   AF-A0A1Y1UCB0-F1
#
_cell.length_a   1.000
_cell.length_b   1.000
_cell.length_c   1.000
_cell.angle_alpha   90.00
_cell.angle_beta   90.00
_cell.angle_gamma   90.00
#
_symmetry.space_group_name_H-M   'P 1'
#
loop_
_entity.id
_entity.type
_entity.pdbx_description
1 polymer ?
#
loop_
_entity_poly.entity_id
_entity_poly.type
_entity_poly.pdbx_seq_one_letter_code
_entity_poly.pdbx_strand_id
1 'polypeptide(L)'
;MTSLQDAEQIFGDFNFTGGFPTSKDLGPSILFAILYGLSAPVLIWRIFRKQDRTIIFVRLGLFWLCRMAALIMRAIMAKNTYGAQETAAEVCFVALGFLFLLDPFSDLWKRHVDSVVPISERPWVLKLALLAAVATAIASACMISGAVYDPAKVNSLKALRLSSYALALGVAGLVFVMLVVTHFLYKLDTRRSAYLFFIGACLVIVASYRVAQESSNNRNSPARSDVAFWVLQITFEL
;
A
#
# COMPACT_ATOMS: atom_id res chain seq x y z
N MET A 1 -6.76 20.54 -26.06
CA MET A 1 -7.41 19.22 -26.03
C MET A 1 -6.47 18.26 -26.72
N THR A 2 -5.57 17.64 -25.96
CA THR A 2 -4.76 16.51 -26.43
C THR A 2 -5.72 15.39 -26.81
N SER A 3 -5.55 14.81 -27.99
CA SER A 3 -6.49 13.78 -28.46
C SER A 3 -6.42 12.58 -27.52
N LEU A 4 -7.54 11.89 -27.29
CA LEU A 4 -7.59 10.67 -26.47
C LEU A 4 -6.56 9.62 -26.93
N GLN A 5 -6.21 9.63 -28.22
CA GLN A 5 -5.18 8.76 -28.81
C GLN A 5 -3.76 9.10 -28.33
N ASP A 6 -3.41 10.38 -28.15
CA ASP A 6 -2.09 10.78 -27.63
C ASP A 6 -1.94 10.39 -26.16
N ALA A 7 -3.01 10.52 -25.38
CA ALA A 7 -3.05 10.03 -24.00
C ALA A 7 -2.94 8.50 -23.97
N GLU A 8 -3.70 7.78 -24.78
CA GLU A 8 -3.66 6.31 -24.85
C GLU A 8 -2.27 5.78 -25.26
N GLN A 9 -1.55 6.50 -26.13
CA GLN A 9 -0.19 6.14 -26.53
C GLN A 9 0.86 6.45 -25.46
N ILE A 10 0.71 7.56 -24.72
CA ILE A 10 1.59 7.92 -23.59
C ILE A 10 1.32 7.02 -22.37
N PHE A 11 0.07 6.61 -22.15
CA PHE A 11 -0.37 5.80 -21.01
C PHE A 11 -0.37 4.29 -21.27
N GLY A 12 -0.37 3.84 -22.52
CA GLY A 12 -0.24 2.42 -22.89
C GLY A 12 1.07 1.79 -22.39
N ASP A 13 2.10 2.63 -22.22
CA ASP A 13 3.40 2.27 -21.66
C ASP A 13 3.43 2.29 -20.12
N PHE A 14 2.39 2.82 -19.45
CA PHE A 14 2.31 2.81 -18.00
C PHE A 14 1.68 1.52 -17.50
N ASN A 15 2.35 0.89 -16.53
CA ASN A 15 1.80 -0.26 -15.85
C ASN A 15 0.92 0.24 -14.69
N PHE A 16 -0.39 0.27 -14.91
CA PHE A 16 -1.34 0.63 -13.86
C PHE A 16 -1.56 -0.58 -12.93
N THR A 17 -1.52 -0.32 -11.63
CA THR A 17 -1.72 -1.33 -10.59
C THR A 17 -3.12 -1.92 -10.70
N GLY A 18 -3.21 -3.17 -11.20
CA GLY A 18 -4.46 -3.87 -11.50
C GLY A 18 -5.06 -3.57 -12.86
N GLY A 19 -4.23 -3.16 -13.83
CA GLY A 19 -4.67 -2.92 -15.20
C GLY A 19 -5.56 -1.68 -15.35
N PHE A 20 -6.00 -1.44 -16.59
CA PHE A 20 -7.02 -0.42 -16.86
C PHE A 20 -8.37 -0.91 -16.33
N PRO A 21 -9.10 -0.09 -15.55
CA PRO A 21 -10.43 -0.45 -15.10
C PRO A 21 -11.32 -0.84 -16.28
N THR A 22 -11.84 -2.06 -16.26
CA THR A 22 -12.79 -2.58 -17.25
C THR A 22 -14.14 -2.81 -16.59
N SER A 23 -15.19 -3.03 -17.40
CA SER A 23 -16.52 -3.37 -16.86
C SER A 23 -16.52 -4.66 -16.02
N LYS A 24 -15.50 -5.52 -16.14
CA LYS A 24 -15.33 -6.72 -15.31
C LYS A 24 -14.94 -6.39 -13.86
N ASP A 25 -14.32 -5.24 -13.61
CA ASP A 25 -13.86 -4.82 -12.28
C ASP A 25 -14.99 -4.26 -11.41
N LEU A 26 -16.16 -4.01 -11.97
CA LEU A 26 -17.31 -3.45 -11.25
C LEU A 26 -17.76 -4.36 -10.11
N GLY A 27 -17.90 -5.67 -10.39
CA GLY A 27 -18.37 -6.64 -9.41
C GLY A 27 -17.42 -6.74 -8.20
N PRO A 28 -16.12 -7.03 -8.42
CA PRO A 28 -15.13 -7.06 -7.35
C PRO A 28 -15.02 -5.73 -6.59
N SER A 29 -15.05 -4.58 -7.27
CA SER A 29 -14.97 -3.26 -6.62
C SER A 29 -16.12 -3.03 -5.64
N ILE A 30 -17.36 -3.38 -6.03
CA ILE A 30 -18.52 -3.26 -5.14
C ILE A 30 -18.41 -4.24 -3.96
N LEU A 31 -18.04 -5.49 -4.23
CA LEU A 31 -17.88 -6.50 -3.19
C LEU A 31 -16.87 -6.05 -2.11
N PHE A 32 -15.67 -5.63 -2.53
CA PHE A 32 -14.65 -5.17 -1.60
C PHE A 32 -15.02 -3.84 -0.95
N ALA A 33 -15.70 -2.92 -1.64
CA ALA A 33 -16.19 -1.69 -1.02
C ALA A 33 -17.20 -2.00 0.10
N ILE A 34 -18.07 -3.01 -0.06
CA ILE A 34 -18.96 -3.48 1.01
C ILE A 34 -18.16 -4.09 2.15
N LEU A 35 -17.19 -4.97 1.87
CA LEU A 35 -16.35 -5.59 2.90
C LEU A 35 -15.57 -4.55 3.73
N TYR A 36 -14.96 -3.56 3.09
CA TYR A 36 -14.34 -2.42 3.77
C TYR A 36 -15.38 -1.55 4.49
N GLY A 37 -16.56 -1.35 3.91
CA GLY A 37 -17.67 -0.65 4.56
C GLY A 37 -18.10 -1.33 5.86
N LEU A 38 -18.13 -2.66 5.90
CA LEU A 38 -18.46 -3.45 7.09
C LEU A 38 -17.37 -3.39 8.17
N SER A 39 -16.12 -3.06 7.84
CA SER A 39 -15.06 -2.83 8.83
C SER A 39 -15.11 -1.41 9.44
N ALA A 40 -15.81 -0.48 8.80
CA ALA A 40 -15.92 0.91 9.25
C ALA A 40 -16.53 1.07 10.66
N PRO A 41 -17.64 0.38 11.03
CA PRO A 41 -18.20 0.47 12.38
C PRO A 41 -17.19 0.08 13.47
N VAL A 42 -16.37 -0.94 13.22
CA VAL A 42 -15.34 -1.40 14.17
C VAL A 42 -14.25 -0.35 14.33
N LEU A 43 -13.77 0.22 13.22
CA LEU A 43 -12.77 1.29 13.23
C LEU A 43 -13.30 2.54 13.95
N ILE A 44 -14.51 2.98 13.58
CA ILE A 44 -15.18 4.15 14.16
C ILE A 44 -15.36 3.95 15.67
N TRP A 45 -15.90 2.80 16.09
CA TRP A 45 -16.09 2.47 17.49
C TRP A 45 -14.78 2.55 18.30
N ARG A 46 -13.68 2.01 17.74
CA ARG A 46 -12.34 2.08 18.38
C ARG A 46 -11.78 3.50 18.46
N ILE A 47 -12.03 4.35 17.46
CA ILE A 47 -11.57 5.75 17.48
C ILE A 47 -12.34 6.56 18.54
N PHE A 48 -13.64 6.31 18.72
CA PHE A 48 -14.45 7.06 19.68
C PHE A 48 -14.18 6.67 21.13
N ARG A 49 -13.87 5.40 21.41
CA ARG A 49 -13.60 4.91 22.77
C ARG A 49 -12.30 5.53 23.33
N LYS A 50 -12.44 6.39 24.34
CA LYS A 50 -11.32 7.16 24.94
C LYS A 50 -10.15 6.29 25.41
N GLN A 51 -10.41 5.05 25.83
CA GLN A 51 -9.40 4.10 26.31
C GLN A 51 -8.46 3.61 25.19
N ASP A 52 -8.92 3.59 23.95
CA ASP A 52 -8.21 2.98 22.81
C ASP A 52 -7.62 4.02 21.85
N ARG A 53 -7.76 5.32 22.14
CA ARG A 53 -7.29 6.43 21.29
C ARG A 53 -5.77 6.42 21.17
N THR A 54 -5.30 5.71 20.15
CA THR A 54 -3.91 5.69 19.75
C THR A 54 -3.79 6.21 18.33
N ILE A 55 -2.69 6.93 18.04
CA ILE A 55 -2.40 7.47 16.70
C ILE A 55 -2.41 6.37 15.63
N ILE A 56 -2.13 5.12 16.02
CA ILE A 56 -2.24 3.92 15.17
C ILE A 56 -3.61 3.81 14.49
N PHE A 57 -4.71 4.07 15.20
CA PHE A 57 -6.05 3.97 14.61
C PHE A 57 -6.38 5.12 13.65
N VAL A 58 -5.81 6.30 13.86
CA VAL A 58 -5.97 7.42 12.91
C VAL A 58 -5.29 7.07 11.58
N ARG A 59 -4.07 6.51 11.64
CA ARG A 59 -3.34 6.06 10.45
C ARG A 59 -4.07 4.93 9.73
N LEU A 60 -4.60 3.96 10.48
CA LEU A 60 -5.43 2.89 9.92
C LEU A 60 -6.71 3.43 9.28
N GLY A 61 -7.29 4.50 9.85
CA GLY A 61 -8.43 5.19 9.24
C GLY A 61 -8.08 5.93 7.95
N LEU A 62 -6.90 6.56 7.87
CA LEU A 62 -6.41 7.13 6.62
C LEU A 62 -6.19 6.06 5.54
N PHE A 63 -5.57 4.93 5.90
CA PHE A 63 -5.47 3.76 5.01
C PHE A 63 -6.84 3.33 4.49
N TRP A 64 -7.81 3.16 5.39
CA TRP A 64 -9.17 2.76 5.06
C TRP A 64 -9.84 3.75 4.09
N LEU A 65 -9.70 5.06 4.33
CA LEU A 65 -10.24 6.11 3.46
C LEU A 65 -9.60 6.08 2.07
N CYS A 66 -8.27 5.98 1.99
CA CYS A 66 -7.58 5.85 0.70
C CYS A 66 -8.06 4.61 -0.06
N ARG A 67 -8.29 3.49 0.65
CA ARG A 67 -8.73 2.25 0.02
C ARG A 67 -10.16 2.34 -0.50
N MET A 68 -11.06 2.93 0.28
CA MET A 68 -12.43 3.21 -0.16
C MET A 68 -12.46 4.15 -1.36
N ALA A 69 -11.66 5.22 -1.34
CA ALA A 69 -11.56 6.14 -2.47
C ALA A 69 -11.08 5.43 -3.74
N ALA A 70 -10.05 4.59 -3.65
CA ALA A 70 -9.57 3.81 -4.79
C ALA A 70 -10.64 2.86 -5.35
N LEU A 71 -11.36 2.12 -4.49
CA LEU A 71 -12.41 1.19 -4.91
C LEU A 71 -13.62 1.90 -5.54
N ILE A 72 -14.02 3.04 -4.99
CA ILE A 72 -15.10 3.87 -5.54
C ILE A 72 -14.70 4.43 -6.91
N MET A 73 -13.48 4.98 -7.02
CA MET A 73 -12.95 5.47 -8.30
C MET A 73 -12.94 4.36 -9.35
N ARG A 74 -12.47 3.16 -9.00
CA ARG A 74 -12.46 2.00 -9.91
C ARG A 74 -13.85 1.60 -10.37
N ALA A 75 -14.84 1.61 -9.46
CA ALA A 75 -16.23 1.32 -9.80
C ALA A 75 -16.85 2.37 -10.74
N ILE A 76 -16.52 3.66 -10.55
CA ILE A 76 -16.97 4.76 -11.42
C ILE A 76 -16.32 4.64 -12.81
N MET A 77 -15.02 4.35 -12.86
CA MET A 77 -14.27 4.16 -14.12
C MET A 77 -14.74 2.92 -14.88
N ALA A 78 -15.21 1.87 -14.21
CA ALA A 78 -15.73 0.68 -14.87
C ALA A 78 -17.02 0.92 -15.70
N LYS A 79 -17.74 2.02 -15.45
CA LYS A 79 -19.00 2.37 -16.14
C LYS A 79 -18.94 3.61 -17.02
N ASN A 80 -18.02 4.52 -16.76
CA ASN A 80 -17.94 5.80 -17.45
C ASN A 80 -16.69 5.88 -18.31
N THR A 81 -16.72 6.71 -19.36
CA THR A 81 -15.48 7.11 -20.05
C THR A 81 -14.66 7.96 -19.08
N TYR A 82 -13.41 7.55 -18.82
CA TYR A 82 -12.52 8.23 -17.90
C TYR A 82 -11.25 8.71 -18.60
N GLY A 83 -10.66 9.78 -18.09
CA GLY A 83 -9.36 10.26 -18.51
C GLY A 83 -8.20 9.62 -17.75
N ALA A 84 -6.99 9.99 -18.14
CA ALA A 84 -5.78 9.53 -17.47
C ALA A 84 -5.60 10.09 -16.05
N GLN A 85 -6.24 11.22 -15.73
CA GLN A 85 -6.14 11.85 -14.42
C GLN A 85 -6.83 11.01 -13.35
N GLU A 86 -7.94 10.39 -13.70
CA GLU A 86 -8.74 9.52 -12.85
C GLU A 86 -7.98 8.22 -12.53
N THR A 87 -7.32 7.63 -13.53
CA THR A 87 -6.45 6.46 -13.33
C THR A 87 -5.22 6.81 -12.50
N ALA A 88 -4.61 7.99 -12.72
CA ALA A 88 -3.49 8.46 -11.92
C ALA A 88 -3.91 8.68 -10.45
N ALA A 89 -5.08 9.28 -10.22
CA ALA A 89 -5.63 9.48 -8.87
C ALA A 89 -5.86 8.14 -8.16
N GLU A 90 -6.42 7.14 -8.83
CA GLU A 90 -6.59 5.80 -8.27
C GLU A 90 -5.25 5.19 -7.83
N VAL A 91 -4.24 5.19 -8.72
CA VAL A 91 -2.92 4.65 -8.39
C VAL A 91 -2.29 5.39 -7.21
N CYS A 92 -2.48 6.71 -7.12
CA CYS A 92 -2.03 7.50 -5.97
C CYS A 92 -2.70 7.05 -4.67
N PHE A 93 -4.02 6.86 -4.64
CA PHE A 93 -4.71 6.38 -3.44
C PHE A 93 -4.26 4.97 -3.03
N VAL A 94 -4.06 4.09 -4.00
CA VAL A 94 -3.54 2.73 -3.79
C VAL A 94 -2.11 2.76 -3.22
N ALA A 95 -1.25 3.61 -3.76
CA ALA A 95 0.12 3.78 -3.30
C ALA A 95 0.17 4.34 -1.87
N LEU A 96 -0.52 5.46 -1.62
CA LEU A 96 -0.57 6.14 -0.32
C LEU A 96 -1.18 5.26 0.77
N GLY A 97 -2.24 4.51 0.46
CA GLY A 97 -2.88 3.61 1.41
C GLY A 97 -1.87 2.64 2.04
N PHE A 98 -1.05 1.98 1.23
CA PHE A 98 -0.09 0.99 1.76
C PHE A 98 0.94 1.59 2.71
N LEU A 99 1.38 2.83 2.48
CA LEU A 99 2.30 3.52 3.38
C LEU A 99 1.66 3.74 4.76
N PHE A 100 0.38 4.12 4.78
CA PHE A 100 -0.38 4.24 6.04
C PHE A 100 -0.61 2.91 6.76
N LEU A 101 -0.38 1.77 6.09
CA LEU A 101 -0.48 0.43 6.68
C LEU A 101 0.86 -0.06 7.25
N LEU A 102 2.00 0.33 6.67
CA LEU A 102 3.34 -0.03 7.16
C LEU A 102 3.69 0.59 8.53
N ASP A 103 3.30 1.84 8.73
CA ASP A 103 3.51 2.58 9.99
C ASP A 103 2.88 1.87 11.22
N PRO A 104 1.56 1.58 11.24
CA PRO A 104 0.93 0.93 12.39
C PRO A 104 1.47 -0.48 12.62
N PHE A 105 1.86 -1.21 11.58
CA PHE A 105 2.52 -2.52 11.74
C PHE A 105 3.85 -2.39 12.49
N SER A 106 4.67 -1.41 12.13
CA SER A 106 5.95 -1.14 12.79
C SER A 106 5.78 -0.72 14.25
N ASP A 107 4.74 0.08 14.54
CA ASP A 107 4.37 0.44 15.91
C ASP A 107 3.88 -0.77 16.73
N LEU A 108 3.13 -1.69 16.12
CA LEU A 108 2.69 -2.93 16.77
C LEU A 108 3.87 -3.84 17.10
N TRP A 109 4.81 -4.02 16.17
CA TRP A 109 6.05 -4.75 16.42
C TRP A 109 6.83 -4.13 17.58
N LYS A 110 7.02 -2.81 17.56
CA LYS A 110 7.73 -2.09 18.62
C LYS A 110 7.07 -2.29 19.98
N ARG A 111 5.73 -2.18 20.07
CA ARG A 111 4.99 -2.43 21.32
C ARG A 111 5.14 -3.87 21.80
N HIS A 112 5.20 -4.83 20.89
CA HIS A 112 5.41 -6.24 21.23
C HIS A 112 6.80 -6.45 21.84
N VAL A 113 7.85 -5.89 21.22
CA VAL A 113 9.23 -5.93 21.76
C VAL A 113 9.32 -5.17 23.09
N ASP A 114 8.76 -3.97 23.17
CA ASP A 114 8.78 -3.11 24.37
C ASP A 114 8.11 -3.78 25.58
N SER A 115 7.22 -4.75 25.35
CA SER A 115 6.53 -5.47 26.43
C SER A 115 7.39 -6.53 27.14
N VAL A 116 8.50 -6.95 26.54
CA VAL A 116 9.38 -8.01 27.08
C VAL A 116 10.82 -7.53 27.24
N VAL A 117 11.31 -6.65 26.37
CA VAL A 117 12.73 -6.27 26.32
C VAL A 117 13.01 -5.04 27.20
N PRO A 118 13.98 -5.12 28.13
CA PRO A 118 14.40 -3.99 28.95
C PRO A 118 14.97 -2.85 28.10
N ILE A 119 14.82 -1.60 28.56
CA ILE A 119 15.12 -0.38 27.78
C ILE A 119 16.54 -0.35 27.22
N SER A 120 17.51 -0.91 27.95
CA SER A 120 18.93 -0.98 27.57
C SER A 120 19.22 -1.83 26.34
N GLU A 121 18.37 -2.81 26.02
CA GLU A 121 18.58 -3.77 24.92
C GLU A 121 17.67 -3.49 23.71
N ARG A 122 16.97 -2.35 23.71
CA ARG A 122 16.03 -2.04 22.64
C ARG A 122 16.75 -1.63 21.36
N PRO A 123 16.40 -2.22 20.20
CA PRO A 123 17.02 -1.86 18.93
C PRO A 123 16.58 -0.46 18.49
N TRP A 124 17.45 0.53 18.67
CA TRP A 124 17.22 1.94 18.30
C TRP A 124 17.28 2.19 16.79
N VAL A 125 17.94 1.30 16.04
CA VAL A 125 18.17 1.38 14.59
C VAL A 125 16.86 1.41 13.77
N LEU A 126 15.77 0.83 14.30
CA LEU A 126 14.49 0.77 13.58
C LEU A 126 13.87 2.15 13.35
N LYS A 127 14.02 3.09 14.29
CA LYS A 127 13.42 4.43 14.14
C LYS A 127 14.04 5.21 12.98
N LEU A 128 15.35 5.06 12.76
CA LEU A 128 16.06 5.71 11.66
C LEU A 128 15.65 5.12 10.30
N ALA A 129 15.52 3.79 10.21
CA ALA A 129 15.09 3.12 8.99
C ALA A 129 13.64 3.49 8.60
N LEU A 130 12.73 3.55 9.58
CA LEU A 130 11.34 3.96 9.32
C LEU A 130 11.22 5.41 8.86
N LEU A 131 11.99 6.31 9.48
CA LEU A 131 11.95 7.73 9.18
C LEU A 131 12.54 8.04 7.79
N ALA A 132 13.59 7.30 7.39
CA ALA A 132 14.14 7.36 6.03
C ALA A 132 13.14 6.86 4.97
N ALA A 133 12.38 5.81 5.28
CA ALA A 133 11.34 5.28 4.39
C ALA A 133 10.16 6.23 4.18
N VAL A 134 9.69 6.85 5.26
CA VAL A 134 8.62 7.86 5.18
C VAL A 134 9.09 9.09 4.39
N ALA A 135 10.31 9.56 4.64
CA ALA A 135 10.88 10.71 3.92
C ALA A 135 11.01 10.44 2.41
N THR A 136 11.48 9.26 2.03
CA THR A 136 11.61 8.87 0.61
C THR A 136 10.26 8.65 -0.06
N ALA A 137 9.26 8.13 0.66
CA ALA A 137 7.90 8.01 0.13
C ALA A 137 7.22 9.38 -0.08
N ILE A 138 7.44 10.34 0.83
CA ILE A 138 6.94 11.72 0.67
C ILE A 138 7.64 12.42 -0.50
N ALA A 139 8.96 12.30 -0.61
CA ALA A 139 9.72 12.84 -1.75
C ALA A 139 9.21 12.26 -3.08
N SER A 140 8.91 10.96 -3.11
CA SER A 140 8.28 10.30 -4.26
C SER A 140 6.90 10.88 -4.61
N ALA A 141 6.07 11.17 -3.61
CA ALA A 141 4.74 11.74 -3.84
C ALA A 141 4.82 13.18 -4.39
N CYS A 142 5.77 13.99 -3.90
CA CYS A 142 5.93 15.38 -4.31
C CYS A 142 6.36 15.56 -5.76
N MET A 143 7.07 14.60 -6.35
CA MET A 143 7.54 14.71 -7.75
C MET A 143 6.51 14.23 -8.79
N ILE A 144 5.42 13.58 -8.36
CA ILE A 144 4.37 13.10 -9.27
C ILE A 144 3.63 14.28 -9.94
N SER A 145 3.38 15.36 -9.20
CA SER A 145 2.66 16.55 -9.70
C SER A 145 3.39 17.27 -10.83
N GLY A 146 4.73 17.25 -10.83
CA GLY A 146 5.55 17.93 -11.83
C GLY A 146 5.72 17.19 -13.15
N ALA A 147 5.33 15.91 -13.21
CA ALA A 147 5.53 15.04 -14.36
C ALA A 147 4.26 14.73 -15.16
N VAL A 148 3.11 15.20 -14.69
CA VAL A 148 1.84 15.18 -15.43
C VAL A 148 1.88 16.11 -16.66
N TYR A 149 2.80 17.08 -16.71
CA TYR A 149 2.82 18.14 -17.73
C TYR A 149 3.96 18.05 -18.74
N ASP A 150 4.83 17.04 -18.66
CA ASP A 150 6.02 16.93 -19.52
C ASP A 150 6.33 15.47 -19.89
N PRO A 151 6.22 15.07 -21.18
CA PRO A 151 6.51 13.72 -21.66
C PRO A 151 7.93 13.26 -21.33
N ALA A 152 8.90 14.18 -21.21
CA ALA A 152 10.28 13.84 -20.83
C ALA A 152 10.38 13.29 -19.40
N LYS A 153 9.37 13.52 -18.55
CA LYS A 153 9.33 13.08 -17.14
C LYS A 153 8.62 11.74 -16.92
N VAL A 154 8.09 11.12 -17.97
CA VAL A 154 7.43 9.79 -17.90
C VAL A 154 8.39 8.71 -17.39
N ASN A 155 9.63 8.69 -17.87
CA ASN A 155 10.64 7.74 -17.40
C ASN A 155 11.06 8.01 -15.95
N SER A 156 11.14 9.29 -15.56
CA SER A 156 11.40 9.69 -14.18
C SER A 156 10.27 9.26 -13.25
N LEU A 157 9.00 9.35 -13.67
CA LEU A 157 7.85 8.87 -12.90
C LEU A 157 7.89 7.36 -12.67
N LYS A 158 8.17 6.58 -13.73
CA LYS A 158 8.32 5.12 -13.61
C LYS A 158 9.43 4.75 -12.64
N ALA A 159 10.60 5.36 -12.79
CA ALA A 159 11.74 5.14 -11.90
C ALA A 159 11.39 5.50 -10.44
N LEU A 160 10.64 6.58 -10.25
CA LEU A 160 10.25 7.04 -8.93
C LEU A 160 9.21 6.12 -8.26
N ARG A 161 8.19 5.67 -9.01
CA ARG A 161 7.22 4.68 -8.54
C ARG A 161 7.89 3.37 -8.15
N LEU A 162 8.77 2.87 -9.02
CA LEU A 162 9.55 1.65 -8.74
C LEU A 162 10.40 1.82 -7.49
N SER A 163 11.06 2.97 -7.32
CA SER A 163 11.85 3.28 -6.13
C SER A 163 10.98 3.31 -4.86
N SER A 164 9.81 3.94 -4.92
CA SER A 164 8.87 3.96 -3.79
C SER A 164 8.39 2.56 -3.40
N TYR A 165 8.04 1.72 -4.36
CA TYR A 165 7.63 0.33 -4.10
C TYR A 165 8.79 -0.52 -3.58
N ALA A 166 9.99 -0.35 -4.13
CA ALA A 166 11.20 -1.05 -3.66
C ALA A 166 11.54 -0.66 -2.22
N LEU A 167 11.42 0.62 -1.87
CA LEU A 167 11.60 1.11 -0.50
C LEU A 167 10.53 0.53 0.44
N ALA A 168 9.27 0.53 0.02
CA ALA A 168 8.18 -0.05 0.81
C ALA A 168 8.40 -1.55 1.07
N LEU A 169 8.88 -2.29 0.07
CA LEU A 169 9.28 -3.70 0.21
C LEU A 169 10.47 -3.87 1.16
N GLY A 170 11.50 -3.04 1.02
CA GLY A 170 12.67 -3.06 1.90
C GLY A 170 12.28 -2.86 3.37
N VAL A 171 11.34 -1.94 3.64
CA VAL A 171 10.84 -1.66 4.99
C VAL A 171 10.00 -2.82 5.51
N ALA A 172 9.03 -3.30 4.73
CA ALA A 172 8.19 -4.43 5.12
C ALA A 172 9.04 -5.67 5.43
N GLY A 173 10.01 -5.97 4.54
CA GLY A 173 10.95 -7.08 4.70
C GLY A 173 11.86 -6.91 5.92
N LEU A 174 12.41 -5.72 6.14
CA LEU A 174 13.25 -5.44 7.30
C LEU A 174 12.48 -5.62 8.62
N VAL A 175 11.27 -5.06 8.72
CA VAL A 175 10.43 -5.20 9.92
C VAL A 175 10.06 -6.67 10.14
N PHE A 176 9.77 -7.41 9.07
CA PHE A 176 9.47 -8.85 9.15
C PHE A 176 10.69 -9.67 9.63
N VAL A 177 11.87 -9.44 9.08
CA VAL A 177 13.12 -10.10 9.54
C VAL A 177 13.40 -9.75 11.00
N MET A 178 13.23 -8.49 11.38
CA MET A 178 13.39 -8.06 12.77
C MET A 178 12.39 -8.75 13.70
N LEU A 179 11.15 -8.95 13.28
CA LEU A 179 10.16 -9.73 14.02
C LEU A 179 10.61 -11.18 14.21
N VAL A 180 11.15 -11.83 13.17
CA VAL A 180 11.72 -13.18 13.25
C VAL A 180 12.86 -13.24 14.26
N VAL A 181 13.86 -12.36 14.10
CA VAL A 181 15.05 -12.32 14.96
C VAL A 181 14.67 -12.05 16.41
N THR A 182 13.82 -11.05 16.66
CA THR A 182 13.38 -10.71 18.03
C THR A 182 12.56 -11.82 18.69
N HIS A 183 11.76 -12.57 17.93
CA HIS A 183 11.03 -13.72 18.45
C HIS A 183 11.99 -14.81 18.96
N PHE A 184 13.02 -15.15 18.18
CA PHE A 184 13.98 -16.19 18.56
C PHE A 184 14.96 -15.75 19.64
N LEU A 185 15.43 -14.50 19.61
CA LEU A 185 16.38 -13.99 20.61
C LEU A 185 15.75 -13.78 21.98
N TYR A 186 14.56 -13.17 22.04
CA TYR A 186 13.94 -12.75 23.30
C TYR A 186 12.82 -13.67 23.78
N LYS A 187 12.56 -14.79 23.07
CA LYS A 187 11.51 -15.76 23.39
C LYS A 187 10.15 -15.09 23.64
N LEU A 188 9.76 -14.21 22.72
CA LEU A 188 8.50 -13.46 22.79
C LEU A 188 7.29 -14.39 22.76
N ASP A 189 6.17 -13.96 23.36
CA ASP A 189 4.90 -14.70 23.37
C ASP A 189 4.48 -15.13 21.96
N THR A 190 4.43 -16.45 21.74
CA THR A 190 4.14 -17.08 20.46
C THR A 190 2.80 -16.65 19.88
N ARG A 191 1.79 -16.41 20.71
CA ARG A 191 0.44 -16.05 20.20
C ARG A 191 0.44 -14.66 19.56
N ARG A 192 1.06 -13.68 20.21
CA ARG A 192 1.20 -12.31 19.68
C ARG A 192 2.17 -12.27 18.50
N SER A 193 3.28 -13.00 18.59
CA SER A 193 4.23 -13.13 17.49
C SER A 193 3.59 -13.76 16.25
N ALA A 194 2.79 -14.81 16.40
CA ALA A 194 2.10 -15.46 15.28
C ALA A 194 1.14 -14.51 14.55
N TYR A 195 0.40 -13.68 15.30
CA TYR A 195 -0.45 -12.64 14.72
C TYR A 195 0.35 -11.61 13.92
N LEU A 196 1.49 -11.14 14.46
CA LEU A 196 2.37 -10.22 13.75
C LEU A 196 3.08 -10.85 12.56
N PHE A 197 3.42 -12.15 12.62
CA PHE A 197 3.99 -12.87 11.49
C PHE A 197 2.99 -12.97 10.36
N PHE A 198 1.74 -13.28 10.67
CA PHE A 198 0.68 -13.32 9.67
C PHE A 198 0.52 -11.97 8.97
N ILE A 199 0.36 -10.88 9.73
CA ILE A 199 0.25 -9.53 9.14
C ILE A 199 1.51 -9.15 8.35
N GLY A 200 2.69 -9.40 8.91
CA GLY A 200 3.95 -9.08 8.27
C GLY A 200 4.14 -9.84 6.95
N ALA A 201 3.75 -11.12 6.91
CA ALA A 201 3.76 -11.91 5.68
C ALA A 201 2.80 -11.33 4.62
N CYS A 202 1.58 -10.94 5.01
CA CYS A 202 0.64 -10.27 4.12
C CYS A 202 1.23 -8.99 3.52
N LEU A 203 1.87 -8.14 4.34
CA LEU A 203 2.48 -6.89 3.88
C LEU A 203 3.66 -7.13 2.93
N VAL A 204 4.50 -8.13 3.21
CA VAL A 204 5.61 -8.51 2.33
C VAL A 204 5.09 -9.05 1.00
N ILE A 205 4.03 -9.85 1.00
CA ILE A 205 3.38 -10.35 -0.23
C ILE A 205 2.87 -9.17 -1.07
N VAL A 206 2.14 -8.24 -0.47
CA VAL A 206 1.61 -7.05 -1.17
C VAL A 206 2.74 -6.18 -1.72
N ALA A 207 3.78 -5.91 -0.93
CA ALA A 207 4.92 -5.11 -1.38
C ALA A 207 5.68 -5.79 -2.52
N SER A 208 5.88 -7.11 -2.43
CA SER A 208 6.54 -7.90 -3.47
C SER A 208 5.73 -7.90 -4.76
N TYR A 209 4.41 -8.07 -4.66
CA TYR A 209 3.50 -7.97 -5.79
C TYR A 209 3.58 -6.61 -6.48
N ARG A 210 3.58 -5.50 -5.71
CA ARG A 210 3.69 -4.14 -6.28
C ARG A 210 4.99 -3.92 -7.03
N VAL A 211 6.12 -4.37 -6.49
CA VAL A 211 7.43 -4.31 -7.17
C VAL A 211 7.42 -5.18 -8.43
N ALA A 212 6.91 -6.41 -8.35
CA ALA A 212 6.85 -7.32 -9.49
C ALA A 212 5.93 -6.79 -10.61
N GLN A 213 4.82 -6.17 -10.25
CA GLN A 213 3.91 -5.55 -11.20
C GLN A 213 4.57 -4.40 -11.93
N GLU A 214 5.18 -3.45 -11.21
CA GLU A 214 5.85 -2.30 -11.84
C GLU A 214 7.05 -2.73 -12.70
N SER A 215 7.80 -3.76 -12.28
CA SER A 215 8.95 -4.28 -13.03
C SER A 215 8.58 -5.06 -14.30
N SER A 216 7.30 -5.46 -14.44
CA SER A 216 6.86 -6.31 -15.53
C SER A 216 6.58 -5.51 -16.81
N ASN A 217 7.52 -5.51 -17.75
CA ASN A 217 7.32 -4.87 -19.06
C ASN A 217 6.39 -5.66 -20.00
N ASN A 218 6.24 -6.97 -19.78
CA ASN A 218 5.40 -7.81 -20.64
C ASN A 218 3.91 -7.67 -20.28
N ARG A 219 3.08 -7.29 -21.25
CA ARG A 219 1.61 -7.14 -21.10
C ARG A 219 0.92 -8.42 -20.65
N ASN A 220 1.47 -9.59 -20.99
CA ASN A 220 0.89 -10.89 -20.66
C ASN A 220 1.47 -11.50 -19.36
N SER A 221 2.22 -10.73 -18.57
CA SER A 221 2.76 -11.21 -17.30
C SER A 221 1.62 -11.53 -16.31
N PRO A 222 1.68 -12.67 -15.58
CA PRO A 222 0.72 -12.98 -14.52
C PRO A 222 0.63 -11.90 -13.44
N ALA A 223 1.71 -11.15 -13.20
CA ALA A 223 1.75 -10.05 -12.24
C ALA A 223 0.88 -8.84 -12.66
N ARG A 224 0.46 -8.76 -13.93
CA ARG A 224 -0.46 -7.74 -14.45
C ARG A 224 -1.92 -8.20 -14.52
N SER A 225 -2.20 -9.45 -14.14
CA SER A 225 -3.56 -10.00 -14.18
C SER A 225 -4.48 -9.27 -13.20
N ASP A 226 -5.71 -8.96 -13.63
CA ASP A 226 -6.74 -8.38 -12.78
C ASP A 226 -6.99 -9.25 -11.53
N VAL A 227 -6.95 -10.58 -11.72
CA VAL A 227 -7.11 -11.55 -10.62
C VAL A 227 -5.98 -11.41 -9.60
N ALA A 228 -4.73 -11.21 -10.07
CA ALA A 228 -3.59 -11.02 -9.19
C ALA A 228 -3.74 -9.75 -8.36
N PHE A 229 -4.31 -8.68 -8.91
CA PHE A 229 -4.61 -7.46 -8.17
C PHE A 229 -5.64 -7.69 -7.06
N TRP A 230 -6.78 -8.31 -7.38
CA TRP A 230 -7.83 -8.55 -6.39
C TRP A 230 -7.39 -9.49 -5.27
N VAL A 231 -6.61 -10.52 -5.62
CA VAL A 231 -6.11 -11.50 -4.64
C VAL A 231 -4.89 -10.96 -3.90
N LEU A 232 -3.77 -10.71 -4.59
CA LEU A 232 -2.48 -10.40 -3.95
C LEU A 232 -2.43 -9.01 -3.32
N GLN A 233 -3.22 -8.06 -3.83
CA GLN A 233 -3.25 -6.71 -3.29
C GLN A 233 -4.45 -6.48 -2.39
N ILE A 234 -5.67 -6.55 -2.93
CA ILE A 234 -6.86 -6.14 -2.18
C ILE A 234 -7.17 -7.10 -1.01
N THR A 235 -7.03 -8.42 -1.21
CA THR A 235 -7.36 -9.39 -0.15
C THR A 235 -6.33 -9.38 0.98
N PHE A 236 -5.04 -9.27 0.68
CA PHE A 236 -3.99 -9.22 1.71
C PHE A 236 -3.88 -7.87 2.44
N GLU A 237 -4.54 -6.83 1.93
CA GLU A 237 -4.66 -5.52 2.57
C GLU A 237 -5.94 -5.38 3.42
N LEU A 238 -6.86 -6.35 3.41
CA LEU A 238 -8.10 -6.34 4.19
C LEU A 238 -7.85 -6.75 5.65
#